data_AF-X1GQP1-F1
#
_entry.id   AF-X1GQP1-F1
#
_cell.length_a   1.000
_cell.length_b   1.000
_cell.length_c   1.000
_cell.angle_alpha   90.00
_cell.angle_beta   90.00
_cell.angle_gamma   90.00
#
_symmetry.space_group_name_H-M   'P 1'
#
loop_
_entity.id
_entity.type
_entity.pdbx_description
1 polymer ?
#
loop_
_entity_poly.entity_id
_entity_poly.type
_entity_poly.pdbx_seq_one_letter_code
_entity_poly.pdbx_strand_id
1 'polypeptide(L)' 'HRNNSAIRLETHGKVILLDFGASWQGKLKFVNPDYIWISHAHPDHALGLQGEKTKIPVFMSINTVSITFD' A
#
# COMPACT_ATOMS: atom_id res chain seq x y z
N HIS A 1 10.97 -2.24 9.90
CA HIS A 1 9.96 -1.63 10.78
C HIS A 1 9.16 -2.75 11.48
N ARG A 2 8.24 -2.47 12.43
CA ARG A 2 7.42 -3.52 13.10
C ARG A 2 6.13 -3.84 12.32
N ASN A 3 6.20 -4.17 11.02
CA ASN A 3 5.03 -4.52 10.20
C ASN A 3 3.96 -3.43 9.98
N ASN A 4 4.32 -2.15 10.10
CA ASN A 4 3.36 -1.05 10.26
C ASN A 4 3.44 0.07 9.22
N SER A 5 4.28 0.01 8.18
CA SER A 5 4.46 1.17 7.31
C SER A 5 3.15 1.50 6.59
N ALA A 6 2.64 2.70 6.86
CA ALA A 6 1.54 3.31 6.13
C ALA A 6 1.58 4.81 6.40
N ILE A 7 1.80 5.60 5.36
CA ILE A 7 1.77 7.06 5.44
C ILE A 7 0.66 7.54 4.54
N ARG A 8 -0.27 8.30 5.11
CA ARG A 8 -1.34 8.96 4.37
C ARG A 8 -0.92 10.40 4.08
N LEU A 9 -0.61 10.68 2.82
CA LEU A 9 -0.19 12.00 2.34
C LEU A 9 -1.37 12.69 1.65
N GLU A 10 -1.77 13.86 2.13
CA GLU A 10 -2.76 14.71 1.47
C GLU A 10 -2.09 15.86 0.74
N THR A 11 -2.37 16.00 -0.56
CA THR A 11 -1.80 17.08 -1.37
C THR A 11 -2.69 17.35 -2.58
N HIS A 12 -2.85 18.61 -3.00
CA HIS A 12 -3.62 18.99 -4.19
C HIS A 12 -5.04 18.37 -4.27
N GLY A 13 -5.71 18.22 -3.13
CA GLY A 13 -7.04 17.59 -3.06
C GLY A 13 -7.04 16.08 -3.33
N LYS A 14 -5.88 15.42 -3.21
CA LYS A 14 -5.68 13.98 -3.39
C LYS A 14 -5.03 13.34 -2.18
N VAL A 15 -5.35 12.06 -1.99
CA VAL A 15 -4.80 11.22 -0.91
C VAL A 15 -3.91 10.15 -1.53
N ILE A 16 -2.64 10.17 -1.19
CA ILE A 16 -1.67 9.15 -1.59
C ILE A 16 -1.32 8.32 -0.35
N LEU A 17 -1.52 7.01 -0.45
CA LEU A 17 -1.06 6.06 0.54
C LEU A 17 0.33 5.55 0.16
N LEU A 18 1.34 5.87 0.97
CA LEU A 18 2.71 5.37 0.81
C LEU A 18 2.89 4.18 1.76
N ASP A 19 3.18 3.02 1.17
CA ASP A 19 3.20 1.71 1.81
C ASP A 19 1.89 1.33 2.52
N PHE A 20 1.71 0.02 2.68
CA PHE A 20 0.60 -0.57 3.40
C PHE A 20 1.04 -1.92 3.97
N GLY A 21 1.70 -1.89 5.13
CA GLY A 21 2.24 -3.06 5.80
C GLY A 21 1.18 -3.99 6.39
N ALA A 22 1.57 -5.22 6.73
CA ALA A 22 0.67 -6.30 7.15
C ALA A 22 -0.34 -5.92 8.27
N SER A 23 0.03 -5.08 9.24
CA SER A 23 -0.88 -4.69 10.33
C SER A 23 -2.06 -3.80 9.89
N TRP A 24 -2.03 -3.34 8.64
CA TRP A 24 -3.08 -2.54 8.01
C TRP A 24 -4.07 -3.34 7.16
N GLN A 25 -3.91 -4.67 7.06
CA GLN A 25 -4.81 -5.52 6.29
C GLN A 25 -6.28 -5.29 6.69
N GLY A 26 -7.16 -5.20 5.68
CA GLY A 26 -8.59 -4.93 5.85
C GLY A 26 -8.95 -3.48 6.21
N LYS A 27 -7.96 -2.56 6.30
CA LYS A 27 -8.19 -1.15 6.65
C LYS A 27 -8.12 -0.21 5.45
N LEU A 28 -8.02 -0.71 4.21
CA LEU A 28 -7.83 0.14 3.04
C LEU A 28 -8.99 1.13 2.85
N LYS A 29 -10.23 0.68 3.08
CA LYS A 29 -11.43 1.54 3.04
C LYS A 29 -11.42 2.65 4.08
N PHE A 30 -10.80 2.42 5.23
CA PHE A 30 -10.68 3.44 6.29
C PHE A 30 -9.69 4.54 5.88
N VAL A 31 -8.60 4.17 5.20
CA VAL A 31 -7.62 5.13 4.68
C VAL A 31 -8.18 5.94 3.50
N ASN A 32 -9.03 5.30 2.68
CA ASN A 32 -9.68 5.86 1.50
C ASN A 32 -8.74 6.67 0.58
N PRO A 33 -7.65 6.07 0.06
CA PRO A 33 -6.71 6.79 -0.79
C PRO A 33 -7.18 6.87 -2.25
N ASP A 34 -6.78 7.93 -2.95
CA ASP A 34 -6.90 8.05 -4.41
C ASP A 34 -5.85 7.20 -5.14
N TYR A 35 -4.65 7.06 -4.55
CA TYR A 35 -3.51 6.36 -5.13
C TYR A 35 -2.72 5.60 -4.04
N ILE A 36 -2.10 4.49 -4.42
CA ILE A 36 -1.20 3.72 -3.54
C ILE A 36 0.17 3.64 -4.18
N TRP A 37 1.22 3.89 -3.41
CA TRP A 37 2.61 3.70 -3.83
C TRP A 37 3.31 2.77 -2.85
N ILE A 38 3.88 1.68 -3.36
CA ILE A 38 4.63 0.70 -2.56
C ILE A 38 6.12 0.88 -2.84
N SER A 39 6.87 1.16 -1.78
CA SER A 39 8.32 1.41 -1.88
C SER A 39 9.11 0.15 -2.26
N HIS A 40 8.79 -0.99 -1.63
CA HIS A 40 9.41 -2.29 -1.89
C HIS A 40 8.58 -3.45 -1.29
N ALA A 41 8.89 -4.68 -1.70
CA ALA A 41 8.04 -5.86 -1.47
C ALA A 41 8.36 -6.61 -0.18
N HIS A 42 8.42 -5.87 0.93
CA HIS A 42 8.61 -6.47 2.25
C HIS A 42 7.27 -6.56 3.00
N PRO A 43 7.07 -7.56 3.87
CA PRO A 43 5.86 -7.71 4.68
C PRO A 43 5.40 -6.44 5.40
N ASP A 44 6.35 -5.65 5.90
CA ASP A 44 6.08 -4.42 6.63
C ASP A 44 5.69 -3.22 5.77
N HIS A 45 5.69 -3.38 4.44
CA HIS A 45 5.38 -2.33 3.46
C HIS A 45 4.28 -2.71 2.46
N ALA A 46 4.06 -4.00 2.14
CA ALA A 46 3.17 -4.39 1.04
C ALA A 46 1.99 -5.30 1.45
N LEU A 47 2.15 -6.11 2.49
CA LEU A 47 1.19 -7.18 2.78
C LEU A 47 -0.15 -6.73 3.38
N GLY A 48 -0.31 -5.45 3.71
CA GLY A 48 -1.63 -4.90 4.01
C GLY A 48 -2.59 -4.97 2.81
N LEU A 49 -2.06 -5.09 1.59
CA LEU A 49 -2.84 -5.29 0.36
C LEU A 49 -3.11 -6.77 0.04
N GLN A 50 -2.57 -7.71 0.82
CA GLN A 50 -2.71 -9.13 0.54
C GLN A 50 -4.18 -9.54 0.60
N GLY A 51 -4.71 -10.07 -0.51
CA GLY A 51 -6.11 -10.46 -0.64
C GLY A 51 -7.09 -9.31 -0.85
N GLU A 52 -6.62 -8.05 -0.86
CA GLU A 52 -7.46 -6.87 -1.09
C GLU A 52 -7.79 -6.74 -2.59
N LYS A 53 -9.08 -6.56 -2.91
CA LYS A 53 -9.52 -6.31 -4.28
C LYS A 53 -9.85 -4.83 -4.42
N THR A 54 -8.98 -4.07 -5.07
CA THR A 54 -9.15 -2.63 -5.24
C THR A 54 -9.07 -2.18 -6.70
N LYS A 55 -9.82 -1.11 -7.02
CA LYS A 55 -9.69 -0.36 -8.28
C LYS A 55 -8.76 0.85 -8.15
N ILE A 56 -8.27 1.11 -6.93
CA ILE A 56 -7.34 2.20 -6.65
C ILE A 56 -6.02 1.89 -7.37
N PRO A 57 -5.48 2.82 -8.18
CA PRO A 57 -4.21 2.61 -8.85
C PRO A 57 -3.07 2.35 -7.85
N VAL A 58 -2.28 1.30 -8.11
CA VAL A 58 -1.11 0.93 -7.31
C VAL A 58 0.14 1.12 -8.15
N PHE A 59 1.09 1.91 -7.65
CA PHE A 59 2.38 2.16 -8.28
C PHE A 59 3.47 1.48 -7.48
N MET A 60 4.37 0.78 -8.16
CA MET A 60 5.53 0.12 -7.56
C MET A 60 6.60 -0.12 -8.62
N SER A 61 7.84 -0.38 -8.19
CA SER A 61 8.90 -0.75 -9.13
C SER A 61 8.64 -2.13 -9.74
N ILE A 62 9.18 -2.42 -10.92
CA ILE A 62 9.09 -3.75 -11.55
C ILE A 62 9.61 -4.84 -10.60
N ASN A 63 10.72 -4.58 -9.90
CA ASN A 63 11.31 -5.51 -8.93
C ASN A 63 10.38 -5.79 -7.73
N THR A 64 9.48 -4.86 -7.41
CA THR A 64 8.51 -5.00 -6.32
C THR A 64 7.31 -5.86 -6.73
N VAL A 65 6.90 -5.80 -8.00
CA VAL A 65 5.77 -6.59 -8.53
C VAL A 65 6.04 -8.08 -8.39
N SER A 66 7.24 -8.53 -8.74
CA SER A 66 7.64 -9.93 -8.79
C SER A 66 7.66 -10.65 -7.45
N ILE A 67 7.54 -9.93 -6.33
CA ILE A 67 7.64 -10.50 -4.97
C ILE A 67 6.32 -10.35 -4.20
N THR A 68 5.45 -9.42 -4.60
CA THR A 68 4.22 -9.08 -3.87
C THR A 68 3.03 -9.96 -4.25
N PHE A 69 3.08 -10.59 -5.43
CA PHE A 69 1.94 -11.32 -6.03
C PHE A 69 2.25 -12.77 -6.43
N ASP A 70 3.41 -13.30 -6.00
CA ASP A 70 3.70 -14.75 -6.01
C ASP A 70 3.06 -15.42 -4.79
#